data_AF-A0A963RLP5-F1
#
_entry.id   AF-A0A963RLP5-F1
#
_cell.length_a   1.000
_cell.length_b   1.000
_cell.length_c   1.000
_cell.angle_alpha   90.00
_cell.angle_beta   90.00
_cell.angle_gamma   90.00
#
_symmetry.space_group_name_H-M   'P 1'
#
loop_
_entity.id
_entity.type
_entity.pdbx_description
1 polymer ?
#
loop_
_entity_poly.entity_id
_entity_poly.type
_entity_poly.pdbx_seq_one_letter_code
_entity_poly.pdbx_strand_id
1 'polypeptide(L)'
;AYGMIKWKQAHMQFADFGLDYGNPDFVLYAQSYGARGWRIDATDQLLPRVQACLAEPAVHLIDVPVDYSLNDETLNKTIRERSMQL
;
A
#
# COMPACT_ATOMS: atom_id res chain seq x y z
N ALA A 1 -8.77 5.19 -0.33
CA ALA A 1 -9.84 4.18 -0.52
C ALA A 1 -9.68 2.98 0.41
N TYR A 2 -10.77 2.42 0.93
CA TYR A 2 -10.74 1.21 1.79
C TYR A 2 -10.66 -0.05 0.92
N GLY A 3 -9.48 -0.35 0.37
CA GLY A 3 -9.30 -1.38 -0.68
C GLY A 3 -9.91 -2.75 -0.37
N MET A 4 -9.73 -3.26 0.86
CA MET A 4 -10.26 -4.57 1.25
C MET A 4 -11.81 -4.61 1.32
N ILE A 5 -12.44 -3.51 1.75
CA ILE A 5 -13.91 -3.41 1.84
C ILE A 5 -14.50 -3.30 0.44
N LYS A 6 -13.88 -2.48 -0.42
CA LYS A 6 -14.29 -2.29 -1.82
C LYS A 6 -14.20 -3.60 -2.61
N TRP A 7 -13.13 -4.36 -2.41
CA TRP A 7 -12.98 -5.68 -3.03
C TRP A 7 -14.06 -6.68 -2.57
N LYS A 8 -14.38 -6.74 -1.27
CA LYS A 8 -15.45 -7.62 -0.76
C LYS A 8 -16.83 -7.23 -1.30
N GLN A 9 -17.16 -5.94 -1.40
CA GLN A 9 -18.43 -5.49 -1.99
C GLN A 9 -18.53 -5.85 -3.47
N ALA A 10 -17.45 -5.67 -4.24
CA ALA A 10 -17.41 -6.04 -5.65
C ALA A 10 -17.66 -7.54 -5.85
N HIS A 11 -17.07 -8.41 -5.02
CA HIS A 11 -17.37 -9.85 -5.04
C HIS A 11 -18.82 -10.20 -4.73
N MET A 12 -19.48 -9.39 -3.91
CA MET A 12 -20.89 -9.57 -3.55
C MET A 12 -21.84 -8.89 -4.55
N GLN A 13 -21.32 -8.35 -5.66
CA GLN A 13 -22.07 -7.61 -6.69
C GLN A 13 -22.84 -6.39 -6.15
N PHE A 14 -22.36 -5.80 -5.04
CA PHE A 14 -22.90 -4.55 -4.53
C PHE A 14 -22.34 -3.35 -5.29
N ALA A 15 -23.13 -2.29 -5.36
CA ALA A 15 -22.69 -1.00 -5.89
C ALA A 15 -21.61 -0.39 -4.97
N ASP A 16 -20.63 0.26 -5.57
CA ASP A 16 -19.61 1.01 -4.84
C ASP A 16 -20.25 2.23 -4.16
N PHE A 17 -20.09 2.36 -2.85
CA PHE A 17 -20.70 3.43 -2.07
C PHE A 17 -19.79 3.92 -0.94
N GLY A 18 -19.32 5.16 -1.03
CA GLY A 18 -18.64 5.86 0.06
C GLY A 18 -17.24 5.31 0.41
N LEU A 19 -16.61 4.54 -0.48
CA LEU A 19 -15.29 3.92 -0.23
C LEU A 19 -14.12 4.67 -0.88
N ASP A 20 -14.41 5.66 -1.73
CA ASP A 20 -13.43 6.51 -2.38
C ASP A 20 -13.23 7.81 -1.59
N TYR A 21 -11.99 8.02 -1.19
CA TYR A 21 -11.51 9.21 -0.50
C TYR A 21 -10.06 9.43 -0.90
N GLY A 22 -9.67 10.70 -0.97
CA GLY A 22 -8.29 11.09 -1.22
C GLY A 22 -7.39 10.68 -0.06
N ASN A 23 -6.14 10.32 -0.38
CA ASN A 23 -5.12 10.18 0.65
C ASN A 23 -4.62 11.58 1.04
N PRO A 24 -4.42 11.86 2.34
CA PRO A 24 -3.71 13.07 2.75
C PRO A 24 -2.26 12.99 2.26
N ASP A 25 -1.57 14.12 2.21
CA ASP A 25 -0.14 14.09 1.98
C ASP A 25 0.58 13.62 3.26
N PHE A 26 0.86 12.32 3.34
CA PHE A 26 1.53 11.70 4.47
C PHE A 26 2.94 12.24 4.71
N VAL A 27 3.61 12.75 3.66
CA VAL A 27 4.95 13.36 3.79
C VAL A 27 4.85 14.66 4.57
N LEU A 28 3.96 15.56 4.16
CA LEU A 28 3.70 16.81 4.87
C LEU A 28 3.16 16.56 6.28
N TYR A 29 2.29 15.56 6.44
CA TYR A 29 1.78 15.16 7.74
C TYR A 29 2.94 14.77 8.67
N ALA A 30 3.86 13.89 8.26
CA ALA A 30 5.02 13.51 9.06
C ALA A 30 5.91 14.71 9.42
N GLN A 31 6.17 15.58 8.44
CA GLN A 31 6.98 16.79 8.64
C GLN A 31 6.37 17.75 9.67
N SER A 32 5.03 17.85 9.73
CA SER A 32 4.35 18.71 10.70
C SER A 32 4.57 18.30 12.16
N TYR A 33 4.91 17.03 12.42
CA TYR A 33 5.27 16.51 13.76
C TYR A 33 6.80 16.48 14.01
N GLY A 34 7.60 17.03 13.10
CA GLY A 34 9.06 16.96 13.18
C GLY A 34 9.67 15.62 12.76
N ALA A 35 8.86 14.71 12.19
CA ALA A 35 9.35 13.48 11.58
C ALA A 35 9.80 13.70 10.13
N ARG A 36 10.50 12.72 9.55
CA ARG A 36 10.94 12.76 8.16
C ARG A 36 10.00 11.94 7.29
N GLY A 37 9.30 12.61 6.38
CA GLY A 37 8.44 11.97 5.39
C GLY A 37 9.16 11.73 4.06
N TRP A 38 8.90 10.59 3.44
CA TRP A 38 9.45 10.20 2.14
C TRP A 38 8.34 9.60 1.27
N ARG A 39 8.30 9.93 -0.02
CA ARG A 39 7.45 9.26 -1.01
C ARG A 39 8.31 8.43 -1.95
N ILE A 40 7.86 7.22 -2.27
CA ILE A 40 8.48 6.34 -3.25
C ILE A 40 7.77 6.51 -4.59
N ASP A 41 8.48 6.97 -5.61
CA ASP A 41 7.94 7.14 -6.96
C ASP A 41 8.28 5.95 -7.87
N ALA A 42 9.32 5.20 -7.54
CA ALA A 42 9.76 4.02 -8.28
C ALA A 42 10.20 2.89 -7.34
N THR A 43 9.93 1.64 -7.73
CA THR A 43 10.16 0.45 -6.89
C THR A 43 11.61 0.29 -6.45
N ASP A 44 12.56 0.65 -7.31
CA ASP A 44 14.01 0.58 -7.03
C ASP A 44 14.49 1.55 -5.94
N GLN A 45 13.69 2.58 -5.62
CA GLN A 45 13.99 3.53 -4.55
C GLN A 45 13.67 3.00 -3.15
N LEU A 46 12.80 1.98 -3.05
CA LEU A 46 12.30 1.51 -1.76
C LEU A 46 13.41 0.94 -0.88
N LEU A 47 14.20 0.01 -1.41
CA LEU A 47 15.26 -0.66 -0.63
C LEU A 47 16.34 0.33 -0.16
N PRO A 48 16.94 1.18 -1.02
CA PRO A 48 17.87 2.21 -0.59
C PRO A 48 17.26 3.17 0.45
N ARG A 49 15.97 3.54 0.29
CA ARG A 49 15.29 4.44 1.25
C ARG A 49 15.16 3.82 2.63
N VAL A 50 14.75 2.55 2.70
CA VAL A 50 14.62 1.83 3.97
C VAL A 50 15.98 1.73 4.66
N GLN A 51 17.04 1.38 3.92
CA GLN A 51 18.40 1.32 4.46
C GLN A 51 18.87 2.67 5.03
N ALA A 52 18.63 3.77 4.31
CA ALA A 52 18.97 5.11 4.77
C ALA A 52 18.21 5.52 6.05
N CYS A 53 16.91 5.20 6.12
CA CYS A 53 16.09 5.49 7.30
C CYS A 53 16.50 4.68 8.54
N LEU A 54 17.01 3.46 8.36
CA LEU A 54 17.50 2.62 9.47
C LEU A 54 18.86 3.09 10.00
N ALA A 55 19.66 3.74 9.17
CA ALA A 55 20.99 4.23 9.54
C ALA A 55 20.97 5.60 10.25
N GLU A 56 19.84 6.30 10.22
CA GLU A 56 19.70 7.64 10.77
C GLU A 56 18.83 7.65 12.03
N PRO A 57 19.26 8.31 13.13
CA PRO A 57 18.43 8.44 14.32
C PRO A 57 17.34 9.51 14.12
N ALA A 58 16.20 9.11 13.58
CA ALA A 58 14.99 9.92 13.50
C ALA A 58 13.72 9.07 13.42
N VAL A 59 12.55 9.70 13.53
CA VAL A 59 11.27 9.09 13.16
C VAL A 59 11.08 9.28 11.66
N HIS A 60 10.90 8.18 10.94
CA HIS A 60 10.72 8.18 9.49
C HIS A 60 9.34 7.63 9.11
N LEU A 61 8.70 8.28 8.14
CA LEU A 61 7.51 7.79 7.45
C LEU A 61 7.86 7.60 5.97
N ILE A 62 7.58 6.42 5.43
CA ILE A 62 7.74 6.12 4.01
C ILE A 62 6.36 5.83 3.43
N ASP A 63 5.89 6.71 2.55
CA ASP A 63 4.68 6.55 1.75
C ASP A 63 5.01 5.76 0.48
N VAL A 64 4.44 4.55 0.38
CA VAL A 64 4.68 3.61 -0.71
C VAL A 64 3.38 3.36 -1.46
N PRO A 65 3.22 3.90 -2.68
CA PRO A 65 2.10 3.56 -3.55
C PRO A 65 2.13 2.07 -3.88
N VAL A 66 0.97 1.41 -3.73
CA VAL A 66 0.80 -0.01 -4.05
C VAL A 66 -0.27 -0.16 -5.11
N ASP A 67 0.07 -0.83 -6.21
CA ASP A 67 -0.90 -1.28 -7.20
C ASP A 67 -1.55 -2.59 -6.73
N TYR A 68 -2.87 -2.58 -6.61
CA TYR A 68 -3.68 -3.71 -6.17
C TYR A 68 -4.34 -4.48 -7.33
N SER A 69 -4.02 -4.15 -8.58
CA SER A 69 -4.59 -4.77 -9.79
C SER A 69 -4.52 -6.30 -9.80
N LEU A 70 -3.46 -6.89 -9.24
CA LEU A 70 -3.20 -8.33 -9.20
C LEU A 70 -3.72 -9.06 -7.95
N ASN A 71 -4.31 -8.34 -6.99
CA ASN A 71 -4.71 -8.95 -5.72
C ASN A 71 -5.70 -10.10 -5.91
N ASP A 72 -6.72 -9.93 -6.75
CA ASP A 72 -7.77 -10.93 -6.93
C ASP A 72 -7.23 -12.22 -7.57
N GLU A 73 -6.48 -12.08 -8.65
CA GLU A 73 -5.85 -13.19 -9.37
C GLU A 73 -4.85 -13.94 -8.48
N THR A 74 -4.04 -13.21 -7.71
CA THR A 74 -3.04 -13.81 -6.84
C THR A 74 -3.69 -14.56 -5.68
N LEU A 75 -4.62 -13.91 -4.97
CA LEU A 75 -5.23 -14.45 -3.75
C LEU A 75 -6.20 -15.60 -4.02
N ASN A 76 -7.04 -15.50 -5.06
CA ASN A 76 -8.13 -16.47 -5.27
C ASN A 76 -7.81 -17.58 -6.25
N LYS A 77 -6.88 -17.35 -7.19
CA LYS A 77 -6.54 -18.32 -8.24
C LYS A 77 -5.15 -18.87 -8.00
N THR A 78 -4.12 -18.02 -8.09
CA THR A 78 -2.72 -18.45 -8.13
C THR A 78 -2.28 -19.20 -6.88
N ILE A 79 -2.63 -18.69 -5.68
CA ILE A 79 -2.29 -19.37 -4.42
C ILE A 79 -2.97 -20.73 -4.30
N ARG A 80 -4.24 -20.83 -4.72
CA ARG A 80 -5.02 -22.06 -4.68
C ARG A 80 -4.43 -23.11 -5.62
N GLU A 81 -4.10 -22.72 -6.84
CA GLU A 81 -3.49 -23.59 -7.84
C GLU A 81 -2.12 -24.11 -7.39
N ARG A 82 -1.24 -23.23 -6.89
CA ARG A 82 0.10 -23.63 -6.41
C ARG A 82 0.05 -24.54 -5.20
N SER A 83 -0.90 -24.31 -4.28
CA SER A 83 -1.08 -25.17 -3.11
C SER A 83 -1.56 -26.58 -3.45
N MET A 84 -2.20 -26.78 -4.60
CA MET A 84 -2.64 -28.10 -5.08
C MET A 84 -1.53 -28.88 -5.80
N GLN A 85 -0.40 -28.24 -6.11
CA GLN A 85 0.75 -28.83 -6.80
C GLN A 85 1.86 -29.28 -5.84
N LEU A 86 1.65 -29.08 -4.53
CA LEU A 86 2.49 -29.55 -3.43
C LEU A 86 1.84 -30.77 -2.77
#